data_AF-A0A3D2A0B8-F1
#
_entry.id   AF-A0A3D2A0B8-F1
#
_cell.length_a   1.000
_cell.length_b   1.000
_cell.length_c   1.000
_cell.angle_alpha   90.00
_cell.angle_beta   90.00
_cell.angle_gamma   90.00
#
_symmetry.space_group_name_H-M   'P 1'
#
loop_
_entity.id
_entity.type
_entity.pdbx_description
1 polymer ?
#
loop_
_entity_poly.entity_id
_entity_poly.type
_entity_poly.pdbx_seq_one_letter_code
_entity_poly.pdbx_strand_id
1 'polypeptide(L)'
;MPELIDDPRFITNGERIKAVNRAPLNDIIQTWMYQRTCAEALQLFSDKGITAGPIMSMDSIAKDPHYAERGSIVSVEDPTTGDTLKMPGVPFRM
;
A
#
# COMPACT_ATOMS: atom_id res chain seq x y z
N MET A 1 -3.29 5.46 -21.85
CA MET A 1 -4.44 4.69 -22.33
C MET A 1 -5.72 5.54 -22.22
N PRO A 2 -5.81 6.68 -22.93
CA PRO A 2 -7.03 7.50 -22.90
C PRO A 2 -8.27 6.75 -23.41
N GLU A 3 -8.08 5.80 -24.32
CA GLU A 3 -9.13 4.99 -24.94
C GLU A 3 -9.96 4.17 -23.94
N LEU A 4 -9.43 3.86 -22.75
CA LEU A 4 -10.15 3.12 -21.71
C LEU A 4 -11.24 3.94 -21.03
N ILE A 5 -11.19 5.27 -21.15
CA ILE A 5 -12.20 6.18 -20.58
C ILE A 5 -13.54 6.00 -21.32
N ASP A 6 -13.49 5.73 -22.62
CA ASP A 6 -14.66 5.61 -23.49
C ASP A 6 -15.09 4.14 -23.68
N ASP A 7 -14.35 3.17 -23.13
CA ASP A 7 -14.69 1.75 -23.24
C ASP A 7 -15.98 1.46 -22.44
N PRO A 8 -17.05 0.96 -23.08
CA PRO A 8 -18.33 0.66 -22.40
C PRO A 8 -18.19 -0.25 -21.19
N ARG A 9 -17.15 -1.10 -21.16
CA ARG A 9 -16.86 -1.99 -20.03
C ARG A 9 -16.42 -1.25 -18.77
N PHE A 10 -15.88 -0.03 -18.91
CA PHE A 10 -15.18 0.68 -17.84
C PHE A 10 -15.75 2.05 -17.45
N ILE A 11 -16.79 2.54 -18.14
CA ILE A 11 -17.39 3.87 -17.89
C ILE A 11 -17.87 4.01 -16.43
N THR A 12 -18.70 3.08 -15.96
CA THR A 12 -19.26 3.14 -14.61
C THR A 12 -18.60 2.13 -13.68
N ASN A 13 -18.64 2.40 -12.37
CA ASN A 13 -18.18 1.43 -11.40
C ASN A 13 -18.94 0.10 -11.49
N GLY A 14 -20.25 0.16 -11.74
CA GLY A 14 -21.09 -1.03 -11.90
C GLY A 14 -20.64 -1.91 -13.06
N GLU A 15 -20.21 -1.32 -14.17
CA GLU A 15 -19.66 -2.07 -15.31
C GLU A 15 -18.28 -2.65 -14.99
N ARG A 16 -17.40 -1.88 -14.34
CA ARG A 16 -16.04 -2.32 -14.00
C ARG A 16 -16.01 -3.54 -13.08
N ILE A 17 -16.93 -3.63 -12.12
CA ILE A 17 -16.92 -4.71 -11.11
C ILE A 17 -17.55 -6.02 -11.60
N LYS A 18 -18.22 -6.04 -12.77
CA LYS A 18 -18.71 -7.28 -13.38
C LYS A 18 -17.53 -8.21 -13.63
N ALA A 19 -17.66 -9.50 -13.29
CA ALA A 19 -16.57 -10.46 -13.37
C ALA A 19 -15.89 -10.49 -14.76
N VAL A 20 -16.69 -10.38 -15.82
CA VAL A 20 -16.23 -10.35 -17.22
C VAL A 20 -15.41 -9.12 -17.61
N ASN A 21 -15.60 -7.99 -16.91
CA ASN A 21 -14.90 -6.73 -17.18
C ASN A 21 -13.76 -6.50 -16.19
N ARG A 22 -13.90 -6.97 -14.94
CA ARG A 22 -12.90 -6.78 -13.89
C ARG A 22 -11.57 -7.46 -14.21
N ALA A 23 -11.62 -8.70 -14.69
CA ALA A 23 -10.42 -9.45 -15.04
C ALA A 23 -9.56 -8.72 -16.09
N PRO A 24 -10.07 -8.34 -17.28
CA PRO A 24 -9.25 -7.63 -18.26
C PRO A 24 -8.80 -6.24 -17.78
N LEU A 25 -9.61 -5.53 -16.99
CA LEU A 25 -9.18 -4.24 -16.41
C LEU A 25 -7.98 -4.42 -15.47
N ASN A 26 -8.02 -5.45 -14.62
CA ASN A 26 -6.91 -5.76 -13.72
C ASN A 26 -5.65 -6.13 -14.49
N ASP A 27 -5.75 -6.91 -15.57
CA ASP A 27 -4.59 -7.28 -16.40
C ASP A 27 -3.93 -6.05 -17.04
N ILE A 28 -4.74 -5.09 -17.51
CA ILE A 28 -4.26 -3.81 -18.05
C ILE A 28 -3.51 -3.02 -16.98
N ILE A 29 -4.12 -2.86 -15.79
CA ILE A 29 -3.51 -2.13 -14.67
C ILE A 29 -2.22 -2.82 -14.25
N GLN A 30 -2.23 -4.14 -14.10
CA GLN A 30 -1.08 -4.94 -13.70
C GLN A 30 0.07 -4.83 -14.70
N THR A 31 -0.22 -4.89 -16.01
CA THR A 31 0.78 -4.68 -17.07
C THR A 31 1.42 -3.30 -16.97
N TRP A 32 0.63 -2.27 -16.72
CA TRP A 32 1.13 -0.91 -16.52
C TRP A 32 1.97 -0.79 -15.23
N MET A 33 1.56 -1.45 -14.16
CA MET A 33 2.28 -1.46 -12.87
C MET A 33 3.65 -2.13 -12.99
N TYR A 34 3.78 -3.23 -13.73
CA TYR A 34 5.04 -3.96 -13.88
C TYR A 34 6.15 -3.21 -14.60
N GLN A 35 5.82 -2.14 -15.31
CA GLN A 35 6.79 -1.30 -16.01
C GLN A 35 7.49 -0.30 -15.08
N ARG A 36 7.14 -0.27 -13.78
CA ARG A 36 7.60 0.72 -12.81
C ARG A 36 7.93 0.05 -11.49
N THR A 37 8.83 0.68 -10.74
CA THR A 37 9.04 0.33 -9.34
C THR A 37 7.86 0.83 -8.49
N CYS A 38 7.70 0.24 -7.29
CA CYS A 38 6.67 0.66 -6.35
C CYS A 38 6.81 2.15 -5.98
N ALA A 39 8.04 2.65 -5.79
CA ALA A 39 8.29 4.05 -5.46
C ALA A 39 7.86 5.00 -6.58
N GLU A 40 8.19 4.70 -7.84
CA GLU A 40 7.77 5.50 -9.00
C GLU A 40 6.25 5.53 -9.16
N ALA A 41 5.58 4.38 -8.97
CA ALA A 41 4.14 4.30 -9.04
C ALA A 41 3.47 5.13 -7.93
N LEU A 42 3.95 5.02 -6.69
CA LEU A 42 3.42 5.78 -5.56
C LEU A 42 3.61 7.29 -5.72
N GLN A 43 4.76 7.74 -6.25
CA GLN A 43 4.97 9.16 -6.53
C GLN A 43 3.97 9.67 -7.56
N LEU A 44 3.82 8.95 -8.68
CA LEU A 44 2.86 9.31 -9.72
C LEU A 44 1.41 9.32 -9.20
N PHE A 45 1.06 8.36 -8.34
CA PHE A 45 -0.26 8.31 -7.72
C PHE A 45 -0.51 9.50 -6.80
N SER A 46 0.48 9.87 -5.98
CA SER A 46 0.41 11.06 -5.14
C SER A 46 0.19 12.33 -5.96
N ASP A 47 0.98 12.51 -7.03
CA ASP A 47 0.89 13.68 -7.94
C ASP A 47 -0.47 13.78 -8.66
N LYS A 48 -1.17 12.64 -8.82
CA LYS A 48 -2.48 12.55 -9.47
C LYS A 48 -3.64 12.47 -8.48
N GLY A 49 -3.39 12.53 -7.17
CA GLY A 49 -4.43 12.42 -6.14
C GLY A 49 -5.05 11.02 -6.04
N ILE A 50 -4.31 9.98 -6.47
CA ILE A 50 -4.73 8.58 -6.39
C ILE A 50 -4.28 8.01 -5.03
N THR A 51 -5.23 7.50 -4.25
CA THR A 51 -4.93 6.86 -2.96
C THR A 51 -4.35 5.48 -3.18
N ALA A 52 -3.08 5.30 -2.80
CA ALA A 52 -2.37 4.03 -2.83
C ALA A 52 -1.33 3.98 -1.71
N GLY A 53 -0.96 2.77 -1.31
CA GLY A 53 0.11 2.52 -0.34
C GLY A 53 0.87 1.24 -0.67
N PRO A 54 2.15 1.14 -0.30
CA PRO A 54 2.93 -0.08 -0.50
C PRO A 54 2.43 -1.20 0.42
N ILE A 55 2.66 -2.45 0.01
CA ILE A 55 2.58 -3.58 0.92
C ILE A 55 3.88 -3.63 1.71
N MET A 56 3.81 -3.34 3.00
CA MET A 56 4.98 -3.24 3.88
C MET A 56 5.36 -4.60 4.44
N SER A 57 6.65 -4.95 4.36
CA SER A 57 7.19 -6.12 5.06
C SER A 57 7.47 -5.80 6.53
N MET A 58 7.59 -6.82 7.39
CA MET A 58 7.93 -6.59 8.81
C MET A 58 9.29 -5.89 8.98
N ASP A 59 10.27 -6.20 8.13
CA ASP A 59 11.58 -5.52 8.14
C ASP A 59 11.45 -4.04 7.73
N SER A 60 10.63 -3.75 6.72
CA SER A 60 10.33 -2.37 6.31
C SER A 60 9.67 -1.59 7.43
N ILE A 61 8.66 -2.17 8.09
CA ILE A 61 7.97 -1.54 9.22
C ILE A 61 8.94 -1.28 10.38
N ALA A 62 9.79 -2.24 10.71
CA ALA A 62 10.74 -2.11 11.82
C ALA A 62 11.78 -0.99 11.59
N LYS A 63 12.10 -0.68 10.33
CA LYS A 63 13.06 0.38 9.93
C LYS A 63 12.39 1.71 9.57
N ASP A 64 11.06 1.77 9.54
CA ASP A 64 10.32 2.93 9.09
C ASP A 64 10.34 4.06 10.16
N PRO A 65 10.85 5.26 9.83
CA PRO A 65 10.93 6.38 10.77
C PRO A 65 9.57 6.78 11.34
N HIS A 66 8.50 6.72 10.54
CA HIS A 66 7.16 7.09 10.97
C HIS A 66 6.62 6.16 12.06
N TYR A 67 6.89 4.86 11.94
CA TYR A 67 6.50 3.88 12.98
C TYR A 67 7.27 4.09 14.28
N ALA A 68 8.56 4.42 14.18
CA ALA A 68 9.42 4.71 15.33
C ALA A 68 8.98 6.00 16.05
N GLU A 69 8.81 7.11 15.30
CA GLU A 69 8.39 8.41 15.84
C GLU A 69 7.02 8.35 16.51
N ARG A 70 6.09 7.58 15.92
CA ARG A 70 4.76 7.40 16.52
C ARG A 70 4.78 6.50 17.76
N GLY A 71 5.85 5.77 18.04
CA GLY A 71 5.86 4.74 19.07
C GLY A 71 4.88 3.59 18.77
N SER A 72 4.58 3.35 17.49
CA SER A 72 3.73 2.22 17.08
C SER A 72 4.45 0.89 17.29
N ILE A 73 5.78 0.90 17.29
CA ILE A 73 6.64 -0.19 17.73
C ILE A 73 7.57 0.36 18.80
N VAL A 74 7.57 -0.26 19.98
CA VAL A 74 8.38 0.14 21.13
C VAL A 74 9.47 -0.89 21.41
N SER A 75 10.57 -0.45 22.01
CA SER A 75 11.61 -1.32 22.55
C SER A 75 11.33 -1.62 24.02
N VAL A 76 11.29 -2.89 24.39
CA VAL A 76 11.06 -3.37 25.76
C VAL A 76 12.18 -4.33 26.13
N GLU A 77 12.76 -4.16 27.31
CA GLU A 77 13.76 -5.09 27.84
C GLU A 77 13.06 -6.30 28.49
N ASP A 78 13.45 -7.51 28.10
CA ASP A 78 12.97 -8.73 28.74
C ASP A 78 13.71 -8.91 30.08
N PRO A 79 13.01 -8.89 31.23
CA PRO A 79 13.63 -9.03 32.54
C PRO A 79 14.30 -10.40 32.77
N THR A 80 13.98 -11.40 31.95
CA THR A 80 14.52 -12.77 32.07
C THR A 80 15.81 -12.92 31.29
N THR A 81 15.87 -12.42 30.06
CA THR A 81 17.03 -12.60 29.17
C THR A 81 17.94 -11.38 29.10
N GLY A 82 17.45 -10.19 29.46
CA GLY A 82 18.13 -8.91 29.27
C GLY A 82 18.11 -8.42 27.81
N ASP A 83 17.42 -9.13 26.91
CA ASP A 83 17.35 -8.74 25.51
C ASP A 83 16.37 -7.58 25.30
N THR A 84 16.70 -6.69 24.37
CA THR A 84 15.75 -5.66 23.91
C THR A 84 14.88 -6.20 22.78
N LEU A 85 13.58 -6.34 23.03
CA LEU A 85 12.59 -6.81 22.09
C LEU A 85 11.80 -5.65 21.48
N LYS A 86 11.40 -5.80 20.21
CA LYS A 86 10.47 -4.87 19.54
C LYS A 86 9.04 -5.40 19.71
N MET A 87 8.16 -4.59 20.31
CA MET A 87 6.76 -4.94 20.56
C MET A 87 5.80 -3.88 20.01
N PRO A 88 4.56 -4.24 19.63
CA PRO A 88 3.54 -3.25 19.29
C PRO A 88 3.28 -2.29 20.46
N GLY A 89 3.27 -1.00 20.18
CA GLY A 89 2.88 0.03 21.14
C GLY A 89 1.36 0.13 21.30
N VAL A 90 0.91 1.02 22.19
CA VAL A 90 -0.54 1.29 22.35
C VAL A 90 -1.07 1.94 21.07
N PRO A 91 -2.07 1.35 20.40
CA PRO A 91 -2.54 1.86 19.11
C PRO A 91 -3.32 3.18 19.25
N PHE A 92 -4.03 3.35 20.37
CA PHE A 92 -4.79 4.55 20.68
C PHE A 92 -3.90 5.69 21.18
N ARG A 93 -4.16 6.90 20.69
CA ARG A 93 -3.49 8.14 21.12
C ARG A 93 -4.56 9.22 21.32
N MET A 94 -4.43 10.00 22.41
CA MET A 94 -5.32 11.12 22.75
C MET A 94 -4.78 12.44 22.19
#